data_AF-A0A0G4FJE1-F1
#
_entry.id   AF-A0A0G4FJE1-F1
#
_cell.length_a   1.000
_cell.length_b   1.000
_cell.length_c   1.000
_cell.angle_alpha   90.00
_cell.angle_beta   90.00
_cell.angle_gamma   90.00
#
_symmetry.space_group_name_H-M   'P 1'
#
loop_
_entity.id
_entity.type
_entity.pdbx_description
1 polymer ?
#
loop_
_entity_poly.entity_id
_entity_poly.type
_entity_poly.pdbx_seq_one_letter_code
_entity_poly.pdbx_strand_id
1 'polypeptide(L)'
;MQQQHQQQHPFSYIFVGRRTFYLLSLTDILQLRATCKWLSKLFGAAQLRDRLRHSLGSQAGLRRVVNGRQVQLMRFDDEQFGVCDLLHHTVCVMEEGEWVEIGEVIEWAGQCGCCALPLSLTADDINTHASKTAYLSVPRVLAQLMVVGRHANGNGSCLRIFRYANGEVRAIKDEPGFELDLNPPLLAGHLYQQHRLEHGPPVASRIEYSGFTGKWTSVRYPDTYASVSSFAKRMICFHFYDTHRWPQPHLATLNRHTLMALNRRVGGGRLDGLLTDSPHTPVAGCTTTLTWNGPIRDLVLTDSSHTFVAWINLFAWGGGTVRVQVWTTEAPVAGEWRAFKDRFPVTTRLARVAFERAAPYVFDGQVPTMAAMMRAVQVAVSD
;
A
#
# COMPACT_ATOMS: atom_id res chain seq x y z
N MET A 1 -45.05 8.99 -36.85
CA MET A 1 -44.22 8.58 -35.70
C MET A 1 -44.20 7.05 -35.64
N GLN A 2 -43.12 6.45 -36.14
CA GLN A 2 -42.93 4.99 -36.11
C GLN A 2 -42.09 4.65 -34.88
N GLN A 3 -42.72 4.03 -33.88
CA GLN A 3 -42.02 3.47 -32.72
C GLN A 3 -41.22 2.25 -33.19
N GLN A 4 -39.89 2.38 -33.25
CA GLN A 4 -38.99 1.24 -33.31
C GLN A 4 -39.17 0.41 -32.03
N HIS A 5 -39.91 -0.69 -32.13
CA HIS A 5 -39.85 -1.77 -31.16
C HIS A 5 -38.44 -2.38 -31.24
N GLN A 6 -37.54 -1.94 -30.36
CA GLN A 6 -36.34 -2.71 -30.04
C GLN A 6 -36.79 -4.07 -29.52
N GLN A 7 -36.57 -5.13 -30.32
CA GLN A 7 -36.76 -6.52 -29.88
C GLN A 7 -35.90 -6.76 -28.63
N GLN A 8 -36.54 -6.76 -27.45
CA GLN A 8 -35.89 -7.18 -26.22
C GLN A 8 -35.70 -8.69 -26.25
N HIS A 9 -34.49 -9.15 -25.94
CA HIS A 9 -34.11 -10.57 -26.00
C HIS A 9 -34.94 -11.39 -24.99
N PRO A 10 -35.35 -12.64 -25.30
CA PRO A 10 -36.10 -13.51 -24.39
C PRO A 10 -35.32 -13.95 -23.14
N PHE A 11 -34.08 -13.51 -22.93
CA PHE A 11 -33.34 -13.72 -21.68
C PHE A 11 -33.12 -12.42 -20.91
N SER A 12 -33.48 -11.26 -21.48
CA SER A 12 -33.31 -9.95 -20.83
C SER A 12 -34.00 -9.95 -19.47
N TYR A 13 -35.24 -10.47 -19.41
CA TYR A 13 -36.11 -10.47 -18.23
C TYR A 13 -35.49 -11.16 -17.00
N ILE A 14 -34.65 -12.20 -17.21
CA ILE A 14 -33.94 -12.88 -16.11
C ILE A 14 -33.00 -11.90 -15.42
N PHE A 15 -32.44 -10.95 -16.17
CA PHE A 15 -31.47 -9.97 -15.70
C PHE A 15 -32.05 -8.56 -15.54
N VAL A 16 -33.38 -8.35 -15.42
CA VAL A 16 -33.94 -6.99 -15.21
C VAL A 16 -34.17 -6.64 -13.73
N GLY A 17 -34.19 -7.62 -12.83
CA GLY A 17 -34.43 -7.40 -11.39
C GLY A 17 -33.15 -7.14 -10.59
N ARG A 18 -33.17 -6.21 -9.62
CA ARG A 18 -32.03 -5.92 -8.71
C ARG A 18 -31.44 -7.16 -8.02
N ARG A 19 -32.26 -8.18 -7.73
CA ARG A 19 -31.83 -9.44 -7.10
C ARG A 19 -31.26 -10.47 -8.08
N THR A 20 -31.70 -10.46 -9.34
CA THR A 20 -31.26 -11.43 -10.35
C THR A 20 -30.17 -10.87 -11.26
N PHE A 21 -29.98 -9.54 -11.27
CA PHE A 21 -28.90 -8.89 -12.00
C PHE A 21 -27.55 -9.42 -11.52
N TYR A 22 -27.25 -9.42 -10.21
CA TYR A 22 -25.96 -9.89 -9.68
C TYR A 22 -25.88 -11.39 -9.39
N LEU A 23 -26.80 -12.20 -9.95
CA LEU A 23 -26.86 -13.64 -9.69
C LEU A 23 -25.69 -14.40 -10.32
N LEU A 24 -25.26 -13.97 -11.52
CA LEU A 24 -24.05 -14.46 -12.16
C LEU A 24 -22.85 -13.63 -11.73
N SER A 25 -21.79 -14.31 -11.29
CA SER A 25 -20.50 -13.67 -11.06
C SER A 25 -19.91 -13.16 -12.38
N LEU A 26 -18.94 -12.28 -12.27
CA LEU A 26 -18.22 -11.77 -13.43
C LEU A 26 -17.45 -12.88 -14.17
N THR A 27 -16.91 -13.85 -13.44
CA THR A 27 -16.27 -15.06 -13.99
C THR A 27 -17.27 -15.89 -14.79
N ASP A 28 -18.49 -16.11 -14.27
CA ASP A 28 -19.53 -16.85 -14.98
C ASP A 28 -19.89 -16.17 -16.31
N ILE A 29 -19.94 -14.82 -16.30
CA ILE A 29 -20.22 -14.04 -17.51
C ILE A 29 -19.11 -14.20 -18.54
N LEU A 30 -17.84 -14.19 -18.12
CA LEU A 30 -16.71 -14.43 -19.03
C LEU A 30 -16.79 -15.82 -19.66
N GLN A 31 -17.05 -16.86 -18.86
CA GLN A 31 -17.20 -18.23 -19.34
C GLN A 31 -18.39 -18.38 -20.31
N LEU A 32 -19.54 -17.78 -19.98
CA LEU A 32 -20.74 -17.80 -20.83
C LEU A 32 -20.52 -17.06 -22.15
N ARG A 33 -19.79 -15.93 -22.14
CA ARG A 33 -19.45 -15.20 -23.37
C ARG A 33 -18.47 -15.99 -24.25
N ALA A 34 -17.53 -16.71 -23.65
CA ALA A 34 -16.55 -17.52 -24.37
C ALA A 34 -17.19 -18.76 -25.02
N THR A 35 -18.14 -19.40 -24.32
CA THR A 35 -18.82 -20.61 -24.78
C THR A 35 -19.97 -20.31 -25.75
N CYS A 36 -20.60 -19.14 -25.65
CA CYS A 36 -21.82 -18.82 -26.39
C CYS A 36 -21.81 -17.43 -27.06
N LYS A 37 -21.73 -17.43 -28.39
CA LYS A 37 -21.73 -16.19 -29.21
C LYS A 37 -23.00 -15.35 -29.04
N TRP A 38 -24.16 -15.94 -28.76
CA TRP A 38 -25.38 -15.15 -28.57
C TRP A 38 -25.36 -14.41 -27.22
N LEU A 39 -24.85 -15.03 -26.14
CA LEU A 39 -24.74 -14.40 -24.82
C LEU A 39 -23.75 -13.23 -24.82
N SER A 40 -22.78 -13.24 -25.75
CA SER A 40 -21.89 -12.11 -26.01
C SER A 40 -22.64 -10.82 -26.39
N LYS A 41 -23.82 -10.91 -27.02
CA LYS A 41 -24.66 -9.74 -27.32
C LYS A 41 -25.47 -9.26 -26.11
N LEU A 42 -25.77 -10.15 -25.16
CA LEU A 42 -26.56 -9.83 -23.96
C LEU A 42 -25.74 -9.05 -22.92
N PHE A 43 -24.47 -9.41 -22.74
CA PHE A 43 -23.56 -8.73 -21.82
C PHE A 43 -22.76 -7.62 -22.52
N GLY A 44 -23.47 -6.64 -23.08
CA GLY A 44 -22.86 -5.48 -23.73
C GLY A 44 -22.10 -4.57 -22.77
N ALA A 45 -21.54 -3.47 -23.30
CA ALA A 45 -20.70 -2.56 -22.52
C ALA A 45 -21.41 -1.98 -21.29
N ALA A 46 -22.68 -1.57 -21.44
CA ALA A 46 -23.46 -1.01 -20.34
C ALA A 46 -23.63 -2.00 -19.16
N GLN A 47 -23.95 -3.26 -19.47
CA GLN A 47 -24.13 -4.30 -18.45
C GLN A 47 -22.80 -4.66 -17.77
N LEU A 48 -21.71 -4.74 -18.55
CA LEU A 48 -20.39 -5.02 -17.98
C LEU A 48 -19.91 -3.87 -17.08
N ARG A 49 -20.11 -2.61 -17.48
CA ARG A 49 -19.79 -1.43 -16.67
C ARG A 49 -20.53 -1.44 -15.32
N ASP A 50 -21.84 -1.65 -15.34
CA ASP A 50 -22.64 -1.64 -14.10
C ASP A 50 -22.19 -2.75 -13.13
N ARG A 51 -21.89 -3.95 -13.66
CA ARG A 51 -21.37 -5.06 -12.86
C ARG A 51 -19.98 -4.78 -12.31
N LEU A 52 -19.10 -4.25 -13.13
CA LEU A 52 -17.74 -3.88 -12.72
C LEU A 52 -17.76 -2.81 -11.63
N ARG A 53 -18.59 -1.78 -11.75
CA ARG A 53 -18.81 -0.77 -10.71
C ARG A 53 -19.31 -1.40 -9.41
N HIS A 54 -20.30 -2.30 -9.50
CA HIS A 54 -20.80 -3.01 -8.33
C HIS A 54 -19.74 -3.91 -7.69
N SER A 55 -18.96 -4.64 -8.49
CA SER A 55 -17.93 -5.54 -7.99
C SER A 55 -16.76 -4.80 -7.35
N LEU A 56 -16.26 -3.72 -7.98
CA LEU A 56 -15.32 -2.78 -7.35
C LEU A 56 -15.89 -2.25 -6.03
N GLY A 57 -17.14 -1.77 -6.10
CA GLY A 57 -17.95 -1.40 -4.95
C GLY A 57 -18.44 -2.64 -4.22
N SER A 58 -17.61 -3.64 -3.97
CA SER A 58 -17.92 -4.75 -3.06
C SER A 58 -16.66 -5.37 -2.51
N GLN A 59 -15.56 -5.28 -3.26
CA GLN A 59 -14.20 -5.61 -2.85
C GLN A 59 -13.81 -4.91 -1.53
N ALA A 60 -13.48 -5.72 -0.52
CA ALA A 60 -13.03 -5.23 0.79
C ALA A 60 -11.75 -4.38 0.68
N GLY A 61 -10.85 -4.71 -0.26
CA GLY A 61 -9.60 -3.97 -0.47
C GLY A 61 -9.77 -2.56 -1.03
N LEU A 62 -10.85 -2.28 -1.77
CA LEU A 62 -11.06 -1.02 -2.48
C LEU A 62 -12.12 -0.12 -1.84
N ARG A 63 -12.50 -0.45 -0.61
CA ARG A 63 -13.53 0.24 0.17
C ARG A 63 -13.03 0.53 1.56
N ARG A 64 -13.34 1.72 2.05
CA ARG A 64 -13.08 2.11 3.44
C ARG A 64 -14.30 2.79 4.02
N VAL A 65 -14.45 2.67 5.34
CA VAL A 65 -15.48 3.40 6.07
C VAL A 65 -14.77 4.58 6.73
N VAL A 66 -15.05 5.78 6.23
CA VAL A 66 -14.53 7.02 6.79
C VAL A 66 -15.70 7.74 7.46
N ASN A 67 -15.63 7.94 8.78
CA ASN A 67 -16.70 8.59 9.56
C ASN A 67 -18.09 7.98 9.33
N GLY A 68 -18.18 6.64 9.24
CA GLY A 68 -19.44 5.92 9.00
C GLY A 68 -19.94 5.94 7.55
N ARG A 69 -19.23 6.61 6.62
CA ARG A 69 -19.55 6.63 5.20
C ARG A 69 -18.60 5.72 4.42
N GLN A 70 -19.15 4.87 3.55
CA GLN A 70 -18.34 4.10 2.62
C GLN A 70 -17.73 5.02 1.55
N VAL A 71 -16.40 4.98 1.44
CA VAL A 71 -15.60 5.66 0.42
C VAL A 71 -14.95 4.58 -0.44
N GLN A 72 -15.06 4.76 -1.75
CA GLN A 72 -14.40 3.91 -2.72
C GLN A 72 -13.01 4.49 -3.01
N LEU A 73 -11.98 3.65 -3.01
CA LEU A 73 -10.61 4.10 -3.31
C LEU A 73 -10.37 4.29 -4.81
N MET A 74 -11.20 3.65 -5.64
CA MET A 74 -10.96 3.47 -7.06
C MET A 74 -12.27 3.43 -7.85
N ARG A 75 -12.30 4.05 -9.03
CA ARG A 75 -13.43 4.04 -9.96
C ARG A 75 -12.94 3.91 -11.40
N PHE A 76 -13.85 3.55 -12.30
CA PHE A 76 -13.59 3.53 -13.74
C PHE A 76 -14.11 4.82 -14.38
N ASP A 77 -13.35 5.35 -15.34
CA ASP A 77 -13.84 6.38 -16.26
C ASP A 77 -14.75 5.75 -17.34
N ASP A 78 -16.01 5.56 -16.98
CA ASP A 78 -16.97 4.73 -17.71
C ASP A 78 -17.27 5.15 -19.15
N GLU A 79 -16.93 6.37 -19.54
CA GLU A 79 -17.15 6.89 -20.89
C GLU A 79 -16.10 6.40 -21.89
N GLN A 80 -14.92 5.96 -21.43
CA GLN A 80 -13.80 5.61 -22.29
C GLN A 80 -13.71 4.11 -22.63
N PHE A 81 -14.49 3.25 -21.98
CA PHE A 81 -14.30 1.80 -22.08
C PHE A 81 -15.20 1.12 -23.12
N GLY A 82 -14.61 0.46 -24.11
CA GLY A 82 -15.30 -0.46 -24.99
C GLY A 82 -15.58 -1.82 -24.33
N VAL A 83 -16.33 -2.70 -25.00
CA VAL A 83 -16.60 -4.06 -24.50
C VAL A 83 -15.29 -4.84 -24.25
N CYS A 84 -14.30 -4.71 -25.13
CA CYS A 84 -13.01 -5.39 -24.98
C CYS A 84 -12.27 -4.92 -23.73
N ASP A 85 -12.22 -3.61 -23.47
CA ASP A 85 -11.56 -3.06 -22.29
C ASP A 85 -12.27 -3.53 -21.00
N LEU A 86 -13.60 -3.59 -21.01
CA LEU A 86 -14.40 -4.07 -19.86
C LEU A 86 -14.18 -5.56 -19.57
N LEU A 87 -14.00 -6.37 -20.61
CA LEU A 87 -13.66 -7.78 -20.43
C LEU A 87 -12.25 -7.94 -19.87
N HIS A 88 -11.29 -7.16 -20.38
CA HIS A 88 -9.95 -7.09 -19.80
C HIS A 88 -10.02 -6.67 -18.32
N HIS A 89 -10.86 -5.69 -18.01
CA HIS A 89 -11.10 -5.20 -16.66
C HIS A 89 -11.58 -6.28 -15.70
N THR A 90 -12.48 -7.12 -16.20
CA THR A 90 -13.06 -8.22 -15.43
C THR A 90 -12.00 -9.21 -15.01
N VAL A 91 -11.09 -9.53 -15.93
CA VAL A 91 -9.94 -10.41 -15.63
C VAL A 91 -9.02 -9.76 -14.60
N CYS A 92 -8.54 -8.54 -14.87
CA CYS A 92 -7.50 -7.90 -14.05
C CYS A 92 -7.98 -7.45 -12.67
N VAL A 93 -9.26 -7.13 -12.50
CA VAL A 93 -9.80 -6.61 -11.24
C VAL A 93 -10.51 -7.67 -10.42
N MET A 94 -11.17 -8.64 -11.05
CA MET A 94 -12.15 -9.48 -10.37
C MET A 94 -11.84 -10.96 -10.35
N GLU A 95 -11.09 -11.50 -11.30
CA GLU A 95 -10.73 -12.93 -11.28
C GLU A 95 -9.48 -13.21 -10.43
N GLU A 96 -8.49 -12.33 -10.48
CA GLU A 96 -7.14 -12.67 -10.00
C GLU A 96 -6.86 -12.22 -8.57
N GLY A 97 -7.80 -12.41 -7.65
CA GLY A 97 -7.62 -12.21 -6.19
C GLY A 97 -7.95 -10.80 -5.68
N GLU A 98 -7.96 -10.65 -4.35
CA GLU A 98 -8.34 -9.39 -3.72
C GLU A 98 -7.30 -8.28 -3.91
N TRP A 99 -7.78 -7.04 -3.89
CA TRP A 99 -6.97 -5.83 -4.01
C TRP A 99 -6.56 -5.24 -2.65
N VAL A 100 -6.51 -6.05 -1.58
CA VAL A 100 -6.29 -5.53 -0.22
C VAL A 100 -4.95 -4.80 -0.12
N GLU A 101 -3.86 -5.40 -0.61
CA GLU A 101 -2.52 -4.81 -0.49
C GLU A 101 -2.37 -3.52 -1.31
N ILE A 102 -2.96 -3.48 -2.50
CA ILE A 102 -2.94 -2.30 -3.36
C ILE A 102 -3.91 -1.23 -2.88
N GLY A 103 -5.03 -1.61 -2.28
CA GLY A 103 -5.91 -0.71 -1.57
C GLY A 103 -5.19 0.07 -0.48
N GLU A 104 -4.35 -0.61 0.32
CA GLU A 104 -3.50 0.05 1.33
C GLU A 104 -2.48 1.02 0.69
N VAL A 105 -1.90 0.68 -0.46
CA VAL A 105 -0.99 1.57 -1.20
C VAL A 105 -1.73 2.83 -1.67
N ILE A 106 -2.92 2.67 -2.26
CA ILE A 106 -3.74 3.77 -2.77
C ILE A 106 -4.20 4.67 -1.62
N GLU A 107 -4.65 4.08 -0.51
CA GLU A 107 -5.07 4.82 0.67
C GLU A 107 -3.91 5.61 1.29
N TRP A 108 -2.73 4.99 1.41
CA TRP A 108 -1.52 5.67 1.89
C TRP A 108 -1.10 6.82 0.95
N ALA A 109 -1.14 6.60 -0.37
CA ALA A 109 -0.89 7.66 -1.35
C ALA A 109 -1.86 8.83 -1.19
N GLY A 110 -3.14 8.56 -0.97
CA GLY A 110 -4.15 9.60 -0.77
C GLY A 110 -3.91 10.43 0.49
N GLN A 111 -3.57 9.77 1.60
CA GLN A 111 -3.23 10.46 2.86
C GLN A 111 -1.99 11.34 2.75
N CYS A 112 -0.97 10.87 2.02
CA CYS A 112 0.24 11.64 1.76
C CYS A 112 0.03 12.78 0.73
N GLY A 113 -1.20 12.98 0.22
CA GLY A 113 -1.47 13.94 -0.84
C GLY A 113 -0.81 13.57 -2.17
N CYS A 114 -0.36 12.33 -2.31
CA CYS A 114 0.26 11.82 -3.53
C CYS A 114 -0.79 11.41 -4.58
N CYS A 115 -2.04 11.18 -4.21
CA CYS A 115 -3.09 10.94 -5.19
C CYS A 115 -4.43 11.55 -4.76
N ALA A 116 -5.28 11.84 -5.74
CA ALA A 116 -6.66 12.21 -5.48
C ALA A 116 -7.53 10.94 -5.45
N LEU A 117 -8.27 10.76 -4.35
CA LEU A 117 -9.23 9.68 -4.20
C LEU A 117 -10.66 10.18 -4.52
N PRO A 118 -11.51 9.35 -5.18
CA PRO A 118 -11.21 8.04 -5.75
C PRO A 118 -10.32 8.13 -6.99
N LEU A 119 -9.38 7.21 -7.10
CA LEU A 119 -8.50 7.06 -8.26
C LEU A 119 -9.33 6.64 -9.48
N SER A 120 -9.24 7.39 -10.59
CA SER A 120 -10.02 7.12 -11.80
C SER A 120 -9.17 6.38 -12.82
N LEU A 121 -9.47 5.11 -13.09
CA LEU A 121 -8.78 4.39 -14.15
C LEU A 121 -9.35 4.70 -15.53
N THR A 122 -8.48 4.77 -16.52
CA THR A 122 -8.83 4.88 -17.95
C THR A 122 -8.41 3.64 -18.73
N ALA A 123 -8.83 3.51 -20.00
CA ALA A 123 -8.43 2.40 -20.88
C ALA A 123 -6.91 2.15 -20.89
N ASP A 124 -6.12 3.21 -20.91
CA ASP A 124 -4.66 3.14 -20.90
C ASP A 124 -4.08 2.46 -19.63
N ASP A 125 -4.74 2.59 -18.46
CA ASP A 125 -4.28 1.91 -17.25
C ASP A 125 -4.36 0.40 -17.39
N ILE A 126 -5.45 -0.09 -17.94
CA ILE A 126 -5.73 -1.53 -18.02
C ILE A 126 -4.97 -2.15 -19.17
N ASN A 127 -4.85 -1.41 -20.27
CA ASN A 127 -4.08 -1.81 -21.44
C ASN A 127 -2.56 -1.80 -21.18
N THR A 128 -2.11 -1.48 -19.95
CA THR A 128 -0.75 -1.76 -19.48
C THR A 128 -0.36 -3.23 -19.67
N HIS A 129 -1.32 -4.15 -19.53
CA HIS A 129 -1.13 -5.56 -19.87
C HIS A 129 -1.80 -5.84 -21.20
N ALA A 130 -1.08 -6.47 -22.15
CA ALA A 130 -1.64 -6.75 -23.47
C ALA A 130 -2.68 -7.90 -23.47
N SER A 131 -2.68 -8.75 -22.44
CA SER A 131 -3.56 -9.92 -22.34
C SER A 131 -3.66 -10.44 -20.91
N LYS A 132 -4.61 -11.34 -20.65
CA LYS A 132 -4.70 -12.11 -19.40
C LYS A 132 -3.39 -12.85 -19.08
N THR A 133 -2.79 -13.48 -20.08
CA THR A 133 -1.51 -14.20 -19.92
C THR A 133 -0.38 -13.24 -19.54
N ALA A 134 -0.36 -12.04 -20.11
CA ALA A 134 0.63 -11.03 -19.75
C ALA A 134 0.45 -10.59 -18.29
N TYR A 135 -0.79 -10.34 -17.85
CA TYR A 135 -1.10 -10.01 -16.45
C TYR A 135 -0.66 -11.12 -15.48
N LEU A 136 -0.98 -12.37 -15.79
CA LEU A 136 -0.67 -13.54 -14.95
C LEU A 136 0.82 -13.93 -14.91
N SER A 137 1.61 -13.44 -15.85
CA SER A 137 3.04 -13.77 -15.94
C SER A 137 3.93 -12.95 -14.99
N VAL A 138 3.35 -12.06 -14.19
CA VAL A 138 4.04 -11.38 -13.09
C VAL A 138 3.27 -11.57 -11.78
N PRO A 139 3.91 -11.39 -10.62
CA PRO A 139 3.22 -11.45 -9.34
C PRO A 139 2.02 -10.50 -9.30
N ARG A 140 0.90 -10.97 -8.76
CA ARG A 140 -0.38 -10.24 -8.74
C ARG A 140 -0.24 -8.80 -8.26
N VAL A 141 0.41 -8.58 -7.10
CA VAL A 141 0.54 -7.24 -6.52
C VAL A 141 1.31 -6.31 -7.45
N LEU A 142 2.30 -6.84 -8.20
CA LEU A 142 2.99 -6.08 -9.22
C LEU A 142 2.09 -5.76 -10.42
N ALA A 143 1.34 -6.75 -10.92
CA ALA A 143 0.41 -6.56 -12.02
C ALA A 143 -0.61 -5.45 -11.71
N GLN A 144 -1.17 -5.49 -10.50
CA GLN A 144 -2.10 -4.48 -10.00
C GLN A 144 -1.44 -3.10 -9.81
N LEU A 145 -0.21 -3.06 -9.27
CA LEU A 145 0.54 -1.82 -9.10
C LEU A 145 0.90 -1.18 -10.45
N MET A 146 1.17 -1.96 -11.50
CA MET A 146 1.38 -1.43 -12.85
C MET A 146 0.13 -0.72 -13.40
N VAL A 147 -1.06 -1.19 -13.05
CA VAL A 147 -2.34 -0.58 -13.45
C VAL A 147 -2.60 0.73 -12.69
N VAL A 148 -2.36 0.79 -11.38
CA VAL A 148 -2.71 1.97 -10.57
C VAL A 148 -1.56 2.95 -10.34
N GLY A 149 -0.32 2.49 -10.52
CA GLY A 149 0.89 3.20 -10.08
C GLY A 149 1.07 4.57 -10.71
N ARG A 150 0.55 4.77 -11.93
CA ARG A 150 0.62 6.07 -12.61
C ARG A 150 -0.14 7.19 -11.89
N HIS A 151 -1.05 6.84 -10.98
CA HIS A 151 -1.88 7.78 -10.23
C HIS A 151 -1.37 8.07 -8.82
N ALA A 152 -0.41 7.29 -8.32
CA ALA A 152 0.30 7.58 -7.07
C ALA A 152 1.44 8.58 -7.36
N ASN A 153 1.09 9.86 -7.40
CA ASN A 153 1.91 10.97 -7.88
C ASN A 153 2.66 11.69 -6.75
N GLY A 154 3.97 11.87 -6.92
CA GLY A 154 4.71 12.93 -6.24
C GLY A 154 5.16 13.99 -7.24
N ASN A 155 4.46 15.13 -7.29
CA ASN A 155 4.83 16.34 -8.06
C ASN A 155 5.28 16.12 -9.53
N GLY A 156 4.63 15.23 -10.27
CA GLY A 156 4.82 15.04 -11.71
C GLY A 156 5.92 14.03 -12.09
N SER A 157 6.67 13.51 -11.11
CA SER A 157 7.63 12.42 -11.32
C SER A 157 6.95 11.10 -10.93
N CYS A 158 6.27 10.46 -11.87
CA CYS A 158 5.45 9.28 -11.57
C CYS A 158 6.35 8.05 -11.37
N LEU A 159 6.16 7.32 -10.26
CA LEU A 159 6.65 5.95 -10.14
C LEU A 159 5.77 5.04 -11.00
N ARG A 160 6.09 4.94 -12.29
CA ARG A 160 5.36 4.11 -13.25
C ARG A 160 6.13 2.84 -13.50
N ILE A 161 5.50 1.72 -13.18
CA ILE A 161 6.14 0.42 -13.39
C ILE A 161 5.91 -0.03 -14.83
N PHE A 162 6.99 -0.11 -15.60
CA PHE A 162 7.06 -0.60 -16.96
C PHE A 162 7.63 -2.01 -16.97
N ARG A 163 7.13 -2.83 -17.90
CA ARG A 163 7.67 -4.15 -18.18
C ARG A 163 8.18 -4.19 -19.62
N TYR A 164 9.35 -4.78 -19.80
CA TYR A 164 10.00 -4.96 -21.09
C TYR A 164 9.86 -6.41 -21.58
N ALA A 165 10.03 -6.62 -22.88
CA ALA A 165 9.88 -7.93 -23.52
C ALA A 165 10.87 -8.98 -22.99
N ASN A 166 12.01 -8.56 -22.47
CA ASN A 166 13.02 -9.41 -21.82
C ASN A 166 12.63 -9.82 -20.39
N GLY A 167 11.46 -9.41 -19.88
CA GLY A 167 11.00 -9.70 -18.52
C GLY A 167 11.47 -8.68 -17.47
N GLU A 168 12.29 -7.71 -17.85
CA GLU A 168 12.77 -6.65 -16.97
C GLU A 168 11.62 -5.71 -16.56
N VAL A 169 11.66 -5.25 -15.30
CA VAL A 169 10.68 -4.33 -14.74
C VAL A 169 11.38 -3.08 -14.23
N ARG A 170 10.86 -1.89 -14.56
CA ARG A 170 11.45 -0.59 -14.19
C ARG A 170 10.40 0.38 -13.68
N ALA A 171 10.73 1.23 -12.71
CA ALA A 171 9.79 2.23 -12.17
C ALA A 171 9.83 3.61 -12.86
N ILE A 172 10.78 3.82 -13.79
CA ILE A 172 10.85 4.97 -14.70
C ILE A 172 11.21 4.43 -16.10
N LYS A 173 10.51 4.92 -17.13
CA LYS A 173 10.67 4.40 -18.49
C LYS A 173 12.04 4.76 -19.04
N ASP A 174 12.74 3.74 -19.57
CA ASP A 174 13.97 3.87 -20.35
C ASP A 174 15.16 4.53 -19.62
N GLU A 175 15.09 4.65 -18.29
CA GLU A 175 16.19 5.17 -17.46
C GLU A 175 16.95 4.04 -16.76
N PRO A 176 18.29 3.93 -16.95
CA PRO A 176 19.11 2.97 -16.23
C PRO A 176 19.19 3.32 -14.74
N GLY A 177 19.23 2.32 -13.88
CA GLY A 177 19.26 2.49 -12.42
C GLY A 177 17.89 2.53 -11.75
N PHE A 178 16.81 2.42 -12.53
CA PHE A 178 15.42 2.32 -12.04
C PHE A 178 14.82 0.92 -12.22
N GLU A 179 15.68 -0.09 -12.32
CA GLU A 179 15.29 -1.49 -12.37
C GLU A 179 14.76 -1.97 -11.02
N LEU A 180 13.76 -2.85 -11.08
CA LEU A 180 13.24 -3.60 -9.95
C LEU A 180 13.66 -5.05 -10.11
N ASP A 181 14.51 -5.52 -9.20
CA ASP A 181 14.86 -6.93 -9.12
C ASP A 181 13.77 -7.65 -8.32
N LEU A 182 12.98 -8.46 -8.99
CA LEU A 182 11.84 -9.16 -8.42
C LEU A 182 12.30 -10.51 -7.88
N ASN A 183 11.99 -10.77 -6.61
CA ASN A 183 12.44 -11.95 -5.89
C ASN A 183 13.98 -12.12 -5.97
N PRO A 184 14.75 -11.11 -5.52
CA PRO A 184 16.21 -11.16 -5.54
C PRO A 184 16.71 -12.34 -4.72
N PRO A 185 17.90 -12.90 -5.00
CA PRO A 185 18.50 -13.91 -4.14
C PRO A 185 18.77 -13.32 -2.76
N LEU A 186 18.18 -13.92 -1.73
CA LEU A 186 18.37 -13.55 -0.34
C LEU A 186 19.24 -14.59 0.37
N LEU A 187 20.02 -14.13 1.35
CA LEU A 187 20.82 -15.03 2.19
C LEU A 187 19.93 -16.02 2.94
N ALA A 188 20.45 -17.23 3.18
CA ALA A 188 19.74 -18.23 3.96
C ALA A 188 19.36 -17.70 5.34
N GLY A 189 18.11 -17.92 5.75
CA GLY A 189 17.59 -17.42 7.03
C GLY A 189 17.20 -15.95 7.02
N HIS A 190 17.23 -15.27 5.87
CA HIS A 190 16.72 -13.90 5.76
C HIS A 190 15.21 -13.86 6.06
N LEU A 191 14.77 -12.86 6.84
CA LEU A 191 13.37 -12.71 7.29
C LEU A 191 12.35 -12.79 6.14
N TYR A 192 12.63 -12.12 5.03
CA TYR A 192 11.72 -12.13 3.88
C TYR A 192 11.69 -13.44 3.11
N GLN A 193 12.75 -14.26 3.22
CA GLN A 193 12.74 -15.61 2.66
C GLN A 193 11.82 -16.51 3.49
N GLN A 194 11.85 -16.36 4.81
CA GLN A 194 11.02 -17.14 5.74
C GLN A 194 9.52 -16.82 5.61
N HIS A 195 9.19 -15.56 5.28
CA HIS A 195 7.82 -15.08 5.20
C HIS A 195 7.38 -14.70 3.77
N ARG A 196 8.02 -15.28 2.76
CA ARG A 196 7.77 -14.94 1.35
C ARG A 196 6.32 -15.24 0.94
N LEU A 197 5.66 -14.26 0.32
CA LEU A 197 4.38 -14.44 -0.37
C LEU A 197 4.60 -14.63 -1.87
N GLU A 198 3.99 -15.66 -2.46
CA GLU A 198 4.11 -15.94 -3.90
C GLU A 198 3.52 -14.82 -4.77
N HIS A 199 2.37 -14.27 -4.38
CA HIS A 199 1.67 -13.22 -5.11
C HIS A 199 2.25 -11.80 -4.87
N GLY A 200 3.21 -11.67 -3.95
CA GLY A 200 3.85 -10.41 -3.57
C GLY A 200 5.29 -10.64 -3.09
N PRO A 201 6.21 -11.08 -3.96
CA PRO A 201 7.55 -11.45 -3.56
C PRO A 201 8.37 -10.22 -3.14
N PRO A 202 9.51 -10.45 -2.44
CA PRO A 202 10.48 -9.40 -2.13
C PRO A 202 10.96 -8.69 -3.39
N VAL A 203 11.32 -7.42 -3.26
CA VAL A 203 11.80 -6.59 -4.36
C VAL A 203 13.08 -5.92 -3.93
N ALA A 204 14.12 -5.91 -4.76
CA ALA A 204 15.27 -5.03 -4.58
C ALA A 204 15.18 -3.84 -5.54
N SER A 205 15.46 -2.64 -5.04
CA SER A 205 15.39 -1.41 -5.81
C SER A 205 16.47 -0.42 -5.38
N ARG A 206 16.99 0.32 -6.34
CA ARG A 206 17.94 1.44 -6.12
C ARG A 206 17.25 2.79 -6.15
N ILE A 207 15.93 2.82 -6.17
CA ILE A 207 15.18 4.04 -6.41
C ILE A 207 14.95 4.75 -5.09
N GLU A 208 15.36 6.01 -5.01
CA GLU A 208 15.13 6.88 -3.86
C GLU A 208 14.68 8.27 -4.34
N TYR A 209 13.73 8.88 -3.62
CA TYR A 209 13.38 10.27 -3.86
C TYR A 209 14.41 11.19 -3.19
N SER A 210 14.97 12.13 -3.93
CA SER A 210 15.91 13.11 -3.40
C SER A 210 15.21 14.45 -3.17
N GLY A 211 14.94 14.78 -1.91
CA GLY A 211 14.39 16.10 -1.55
C GLY A 211 15.24 17.30 -1.99
N PHE A 212 16.55 17.11 -2.17
CA PHE A 212 17.45 18.17 -2.65
C PHE A 212 17.21 18.54 -4.11
N THR A 213 16.94 17.55 -4.96
CA THR A 213 16.73 17.76 -6.40
C THR A 213 15.25 17.79 -6.77
N GLY A 214 14.38 17.37 -5.85
CA GLY A 214 12.94 17.22 -6.09
C GLY A 214 12.61 16.09 -7.07
N LYS A 215 13.50 15.11 -7.25
CA LYS A 215 13.39 14.06 -8.27
C LYS A 215 13.71 12.68 -7.70
N TRP A 216 13.19 11.64 -8.35
CA TRP A 216 13.67 10.27 -8.15
C TRP A 216 15.10 10.13 -8.67
N THR A 217 15.91 9.38 -7.95
CA THR A 217 17.32 9.15 -8.23
C THR A 217 17.64 7.67 -8.01
N SER A 218 18.74 7.20 -8.61
CA SER A 218 19.27 5.87 -8.39
C SER A 218 20.43 5.93 -7.40
N VAL A 219 20.37 5.13 -6.33
CA VAL A 219 21.42 5.01 -5.32
C VAL A 219 22.37 3.86 -5.63
N ARG A 220 23.57 3.90 -5.02
CA ARG A 220 24.62 2.91 -5.27
C ARG A 220 24.24 1.50 -4.80
N TYR A 221 23.56 1.39 -3.67
CA TYR A 221 23.23 0.11 -3.04
C TYR A 221 21.72 -0.12 -3.07
N PRO A 222 21.24 -1.28 -3.54
CA PRO A 222 19.82 -1.55 -3.57
C PRO A 222 19.29 -1.78 -2.15
N ASP A 223 18.14 -1.20 -1.88
CA ASP A 223 17.32 -1.57 -0.73
C ASP A 223 16.46 -2.78 -1.10
N THR A 224 16.31 -3.70 -0.14
CA THR A 224 15.45 -4.88 -0.28
C THR A 224 14.15 -4.68 0.49
N TYR A 225 13.02 -4.82 -0.18
CA TYR A 225 11.67 -4.68 0.36
C TYR A 225 11.05 -6.05 0.59
N ALA A 226 10.26 -6.18 1.66
CA ALA A 226 9.58 -7.45 1.96
C ALA A 226 8.55 -7.86 0.88
N SER A 227 8.01 -6.89 0.14
CA SER A 227 7.08 -7.10 -0.96
C SER A 227 7.05 -5.90 -1.91
N VAL A 228 6.39 -6.08 -3.05
CA VAL A 228 6.05 -5.02 -4.01
C VAL A 228 5.22 -3.90 -3.34
N SER A 229 4.28 -4.23 -2.44
CA SER A 229 3.49 -3.20 -1.75
C SER A 229 4.32 -2.45 -0.71
N SER A 230 5.25 -3.12 -0.01
CA SER A 230 6.22 -2.45 0.87
C SER A 230 7.10 -1.46 0.11
N PHE A 231 7.56 -1.83 -1.09
CA PHE A 231 8.28 -0.94 -1.99
C PHE A 231 7.44 0.29 -2.34
N ALA A 232 6.22 0.10 -2.86
CA ALA A 232 5.35 1.22 -3.24
C ALA A 232 5.03 2.16 -2.06
N LYS A 233 4.68 1.59 -0.89
CA LYS A 233 4.43 2.36 0.33
C LYS A 233 5.67 3.14 0.78
N ARG A 234 6.87 2.57 0.65
CA ARG A 234 8.11 3.26 0.99
C ARG A 234 8.36 4.43 0.07
N MET A 235 8.17 4.26 -1.23
CA MET A 235 8.34 5.33 -2.21
C MET A 235 7.42 6.51 -1.88
N ILE A 236 6.15 6.24 -1.59
CA ILE A 236 5.19 7.26 -1.12
C ILE A 236 5.68 7.93 0.16
N CYS A 237 6.10 7.15 1.15
CA CYS A 237 6.58 7.67 2.44
C CYS A 237 7.83 8.56 2.28
N PHE A 238 8.78 8.18 1.43
CA PHE A 238 9.99 8.97 1.17
C PHE A 238 9.66 10.29 0.47
N HIS A 239 8.84 10.23 -0.58
CA HIS A 239 8.38 11.43 -1.27
C HIS A 239 7.68 12.38 -0.30
N PHE A 240 6.73 11.86 0.50
CA PHE A 240 6.02 12.65 1.49
C PHE A 240 6.97 13.28 2.51
N TYR A 241 7.86 12.49 3.09
CA TYR A 241 8.83 12.93 4.08
C TYR A 241 9.69 14.09 3.57
N ASP A 242 10.28 13.94 2.39
CA ASP A 242 11.18 14.94 1.84
C ASP A 242 10.46 16.21 1.41
N THR A 243 9.30 16.08 0.75
CA THR A 243 8.51 17.24 0.33
C THR A 243 7.91 18.02 1.49
N HIS A 244 7.70 17.39 2.66
CA HIS A 244 7.19 18.07 3.85
C HIS A 244 8.30 18.55 4.80
N ARG A 245 9.53 18.03 4.66
CA ARG A 245 10.69 18.44 5.46
C ARG A 245 11.45 19.63 4.85
N TRP A 246 11.62 19.64 3.53
CA TRP A 246 12.57 20.55 2.87
C TRP A 246 12.07 21.97 2.54
N PRO A 247 10.77 22.25 2.28
CA PRO A 247 10.39 23.59 1.84
C PRO A 247 10.48 24.69 2.90
N GLN A 248 10.75 24.39 4.18
CA GLN A 248 10.67 25.42 5.23
C GLN A 248 11.81 25.32 6.27
N PRO A 249 12.88 26.13 6.12
CA PRO A 249 13.88 26.34 7.17
C PRO A 249 13.27 26.83 8.49
N HIS A 250 12.07 27.43 8.44
CA HIS A 250 11.34 27.98 9.59
C HIS A 250 10.44 26.96 10.31
N LEU A 251 10.18 25.76 9.74
CA LEU A 251 9.45 24.67 10.40
C LEU A 251 10.37 23.62 11.03
N ALA A 252 11.68 23.70 10.77
CA ALA A 252 12.69 22.87 11.43
C ALA A 252 12.67 23.01 12.97
N THR A 253 12.10 24.11 13.49
CA THR A 253 11.87 24.38 14.91
C THR A 253 10.75 23.56 15.54
N LEU A 254 9.82 22.99 14.76
CA LEU A 254 8.63 22.35 15.33
C LEU A 254 8.84 20.92 15.84
N ASN A 255 10.07 20.37 15.92
CA ASN A 255 10.35 19.07 16.59
C ASN A 255 9.19 18.05 16.42
N ARG A 256 8.76 17.83 15.16
CA ARG A 256 7.55 17.06 14.81
C ARG A 256 7.77 15.55 14.87
N HIS A 257 8.86 15.15 15.52
CA HIS A 257 9.19 13.77 15.77
C HIS A 257 9.83 13.63 17.15
N THR A 258 9.80 12.43 17.68
CA THR A 258 10.64 12.02 18.80
C THR A 258 11.53 10.86 18.37
N LEU A 259 12.76 10.83 18.89
CA LEU A 259 13.78 9.84 18.56
C LEU A 259 14.38 9.28 19.84
N MET A 260 14.53 7.97 19.90
CA MET A 260 15.17 7.31 21.03
C MET A 260 15.77 5.96 20.65
N ALA A 261 16.80 5.57 21.40
CA ALA A 261 17.42 4.26 21.30
C ALA A 261 17.00 3.43 22.51
N LEU A 262 16.35 2.29 22.27
CA LEU A 262 15.82 1.41 23.29
C LEU A 262 16.40 0.01 23.11
N ASN A 263 16.57 -0.73 24.21
CA ASN A 263 16.87 -2.15 24.08
C ASN A 263 15.65 -2.87 23.49
N ARG A 264 15.84 -3.75 22.49
CA ARG A 264 14.73 -4.45 21.81
C ARG A 264 13.84 -5.27 22.75
N ARG A 265 14.38 -5.67 23.91
CA ARG A 265 13.72 -6.49 24.93
C ARG A 265 12.89 -5.67 25.93
N VAL A 266 12.90 -4.32 25.88
CA VAL A 266 12.06 -3.50 26.77
C VAL A 266 10.57 -3.78 26.52
N GLY A 267 9.75 -3.53 27.54
CA GLY A 267 8.30 -3.76 27.44
C GLY A 267 7.92 -5.22 27.15
N GLY A 268 8.76 -6.18 27.54
CA GLY A 268 8.53 -7.61 27.29
C GLY A 268 8.85 -8.06 25.86
N GLY A 269 9.74 -7.36 25.15
CA GLY A 269 10.19 -7.77 23.82
C GLY A 269 9.29 -7.32 22.67
N ARG A 270 8.35 -6.38 22.90
CA ARG A 270 7.46 -5.90 21.85
C ARG A 270 8.21 -5.32 20.65
N LEU A 271 9.28 -4.56 20.89
CA LEU A 271 10.08 -4.00 19.79
C LEU A 271 10.82 -5.09 19.00
N ASP A 272 11.30 -6.13 19.68
CA ASP A 272 11.92 -7.30 19.05
C ASP A 272 10.91 -8.01 18.16
N GLY A 273 9.72 -8.36 18.68
CA GLY A 273 8.66 -9.00 17.91
C GLY A 273 8.23 -8.18 16.69
N LEU A 274 8.06 -6.86 16.83
CA LEU A 274 7.74 -6.00 15.68
C LEU A 274 8.79 -6.07 14.55
N LEU A 275 10.04 -6.37 14.86
CA LEU A 275 11.15 -6.45 13.90
C LEU A 275 11.45 -7.87 13.40
N THR A 276 11.05 -8.90 14.14
CA THR A 276 11.33 -10.31 13.82
C THR A 276 10.09 -11.08 13.37
N ASP A 277 8.89 -10.61 13.67
CA ASP A 277 7.64 -11.18 13.17
C ASP A 277 7.53 -10.99 11.65
N SER A 278 6.64 -11.78 11.04
CA SER A 278 6.37 -11.68 9.61
C SER A 278 6.05 -10.23 9.21
N PRO A 279 6.72 -9.69 8.17
CA PRO A 279 6.48 -8.32 7.68
C PRO A 279 5.06 -8.12 7.13
N HIS A 280 4.34 -9.21 6.87
CA HIS A 280 2.96 -9.21 6.37
C HIS A 280 1.92 -9.29 7.50
N THR A 281 2.35 -9.45 8.76
CA THR A 281 1.43 -9.50 9.90
C THR A 281 0.92 -8.10 10.22
N PRO A 282 -0.41 -7.86 10.25
CA PRO A 282 -0.97 -6.59 10.69
C PRO A 282 -0.54 -6.27 12.13
N VAL A 283 -0.29 -4.99 12.40
CA VAL A 283 0.08 -4.52 13.75
C VAL A 283 -1.10 -3.75 14.33
N ALA A 284 -1.49 -4.10 15.55
CA ALA A 284 -2.59 -3.42 16.24
C ALA A 284 -2.33 -1.91 16.35
N GLY A 285 -3.37 -1.11 16.07
CA GLY A 285 -3.26 0.36 16.07
C GLY A 285 -2.54 0.95 14.87
N CYS A 286 -2.24 0.14 13.85
CA CYS A 286 -1.64 0.60 12.60
C CYS A 286 -2.57 0.31 11.42
N THR A 287 -2.67 1.25 10.49
CA THR A 287 -3.45 1.12 9.26
C THR A 287 -2.73 0.23 8.24
N THR A 288 -1.41 0.35 8.19
CA THR A 288 -0.55 -0.47 7.32
C THR A 288 0.87 -0.51 7.89
N THR A 289 1.66 -1.49 7.45
CA THR A 289 3.10 -1.55 7.70
C THR A 289 3.88 -1.60 6.39
N LEU A 290 5.14 -1.21 6.45
CA LEU A 290 6.11 -1.46 5.38
C LEU A 290 7.45 -1.87 6.00
N THR A 291 8.19 -2.73 5.32
CA THR A 291 9.44 -3.31 5.83
C THR A 291 10.48 -3.32 4.71
N TRP A 292 11.70 -2.87 5.01
CA TRP A 292 12.83 -2.90 4.08
C TRP A 292 14.17 -3.19 4.81
N ASN A 293 15.16 -3.66 4.04
CA ASN A 293 16.51 -4.07 4.45
C ASN A 293 16.61 -5.06 5.63
N GLY A 294 15.57 -5.87 5.88
CA GLY A 294 15.52 -6.81 6.99
C GLY A 294 14.90 -6.15 8.22
N PRO A 295 15.68 -5.64 9.19
CA PRO A 295 15.15 -5.21 10.47
C PRO A 295 14.83 -3.69 10.47
N ILE A 296 14.19 -3.21 9.40
CA ILE A 296 13.62 -1.86 9.35
C ILE A 296 12.14 -1.98 9.05
N ARG A 297 11.31 -1.38 9.90
CA ARG A 297 9.86 -1.44 9.76
C ARG A 297 9.25 -0.08 10.05
N ASP A 298 8.40 0.41 9.16
CA ASP A 298 7.49 1.50 9.47
C ASP A 298 6.09 0.98 9.78
N LEU A 299 5.48 1.62 10.77
CA LEU A 299 4.12 1.39 11.23
C LEU A 299 3.32 2.67 11.01
N VAL A 300 2.40 2.65 10.05
CA VAL A 300 1.54 3.81 9.74
C VAL A 300 0.38 3.83 10.73
N LEU A 301 0.24 4.93 11.48
CA LEU A 301 -0.72 5.07 12.58
C LEU A 301 -2.05 5.68 12.16
N THR A 302 -2.02 6.52 11.12
CA THR A 302 -3.18 7.26 10.63
C THR A 302 -3.79 6.57 9.42
N ASP A 303 -5.08 6.78 9.23
CA ASP A 303 -5.81 6.36 8.03
C ASP A 303 -6.44 7.58 7.32
N SER A 304 -7.26 7.34 6.30
CA SER A 304 -7.96 8.39 5.55
C SER A 304 -9.02 9.17 6.36
N SER A 305 -9.34 8.74 7.58
CA SER A 305 -10.21 9.48 8.51
C SER A 305 -9.47 10.57 9.30
N HIS A 306 -8.14 10.53 9.30
CA HIS A 306 -7.31 11.50 10.00
C HIS A 306 -6.96 12.68 9.09
N THR A 307 -6.94 13.90 9.65
CA THR A 307 -6.56 15.13 8.93
C THR A 307 -5.05 15.38 8.91
N PHE A 308 -4.27 14.42 9.40
CA PHE A 308 -2.82 14.47 9.50
C PHE A 308 -2.26 13.06 9.30
N VAL A 309 -0.95 12.99 9.09
CA VAL A 309 -0.21 11.76 8.83
C VAL A 309 0.71 11.49 10.01
N ALA A 310 0.69 10.27 10.56
CA ALA A 310 1.64 9.83 11.56
C ALA A 310 2.10 8.40 11.34
N TRP A 311 3.38 8.14 11.62
CA TRP A 311 3.99 6.81 11.51
C TRP A 311 5.14 6.64 12.50
N ILE A 312 5.49 5.39 12.76
CA ILE A 312 6.64 4.99 13.56
C ILE A 312 7.66 4.39 12.62
N ASN A 313 8.93 4.78 12.74
CA ASN A 313 10.06 4.10 12.12
C ASN A 313 10.83 3.31 13.18
N LEU A 314 11.04 2.03 12.92
CA LEU A 314 11.84 1.12 13.74
C LEU A 314 13.06 0.68 12.94
N PHE A 315 14.23 0.84 13.53
CA PHE A 315 15.49 0.43 12.91
C PHE A 315 16.35 -0.31 13.93
N ALA A 316 16.62 -1.59 13.69
CA ALA A 316 17.49 -2.36 14.57
C ALA A 316 18.97 -2.03 14.33
N TRP A 317 19.69 -1.87 15.43
CA TRP A 317 21.14 -1.78 15.48
C TRP A 317 21.74 -3.09 15.97
N GLY A 318 23.03 -3.28 15.68
CA GLY A 318 23.83 -4.29 16.37
C GLY A 318 23.75 -4.11 17.89
N GLY A 319 23.95 -5.20 18.65
CA GLY A 319 23.94 -5.16 20.11
C GLY A 319 22.55 -5.09 20.74
N GLY A 320 21.49 -5.44 20.00
CA GLY A 320 20.13 -5.55 20.52
C GLY A 320 19.45 -4.20 20.81
N THR A 321 19.94 -3.12 20.22
CA THR A 321 19.36 -1.78 20.34
C THR A 321 18.44 -1.52 19.15
N VAL A 322 17.33 -0.83 19.37
CA VAL A 322 16.38 -0.40 18.35
C VAL A 322 16.27 1.11 18.43
N ARG A 323 16.52 1.78 17.31
CA ARG A 323 16.17 3.17 17.13
C ARG A 323 14.68 3.25 16.81
N VAL A 324 13.95 3.99 17.64
CA VAL A 324 12.54 4.27 17.49
C VAL A 324 12.38 5.74 17.14
N GLN A 325 11.67 6.02 16.06
CA GLN A 325 11.25 7.38 15.71
C GLN A 325 9.74 7.42 15.52
N VAL A 326 9.09 8.44 16.07
CA VAL A 326 7.66 8.70 15.83
C VAL A 326 7.55 10.01 15.10
N TRP A 327 6.91 10.02 13.94
CA TRP A 327 6.73 11.18 13.07
C TRP A 327 5.26 11.58 13.00
N THR A 328 4.98 12.88 12.91
CA THR A 328 3.60 13.37 12.75
C THR A 328 3.49 14.72 12.07
N THR A 329 2.42 14.92 11.31
CA THR A 329 1.98 16.25 10.84
C THR A 329 0.83 16.84 11.66
N GLU A 330 0.44 16.19 12.76
CA GLU A 330 -0.55 16.71 13.72
C GLU A 330 -0.22 18.16 14.12
N ALA A 331 -1.24 19.01 14.20
CA ALA A 331 -1.07 20.37 14.66
C ALA A 331 -0.71 20.36 16.16
N PRO A 332 0.37 21.04 16.59
CA PRO A 332 0.75 21.04 18.00
C PRO A 332 -0.30 21.76 18.84
N VAL A 333 -0.78 21.12 19.91
CA VAL A 333 -1.76 21.72 20.84
C VAL A 333 -1.11 22.51 21.98
N ALA A 334 0.21 22.39 22.14
CA ALA A 334 0.97 23.01 23.21
C ALA A 334 2.26 23.65 22.68
N GLY A 335 2.86 24.54 23.48
CA GLY A 335 4.10 25.23 23.12
C GLY A 335 5.25 24.28 22.78
N GLU A 336 6.19 24.76 21.97
CA GLU A 336 7.29 23.97 21.37
C GLU A 336 8.16 23.21 22.39
N TRP A 337 8.25 23.73 23.61
CA TRP A 337 9.08 23.20 24.70
C TRP A 337 8.45 22.06 25.50
N ARG A 338 7.20 21.68 25.20
CA ARG A 338 6.51 20.58 25.89
C ARG A 338 6.97 19.22 25.36
N ALA A 339 6.76 18.16 26.13
CA ALA A 339 7.09 16.81 25.69
C ALA A 339 6.27 16.43 24.44
N PHE A 340 6.80 15.53 23.60
CA PHE A 340 6.12 15.10 22.37
C PHE A 340 4.66 14.67 22.64
N LYS A 341 4.42 13.95 23.74
CA LYS A 341 3.08 13.50 24.14
C LYS A 341 2.09 14.61 24.45
N ASP A 342 2.58 15.74 24.96
CA ASP A 342 1.75 16.88 25.33
C ASP A 342 1.47 17.75 24.10
N ARG A 343 2.39 17.75 23.13
CA ARG A 343 2.29 18.53 21.89
C ARG A 343 1.43 17.82 20.84
N PHE A 344 1.54 16.49 20.75
CA PHE A 344 0.87 15.66 19.75
C PHE A 344 0.10 14.50 20.43
N PRO A 345 -0.97 14.83 21.18
CA PRO A 345 -1.68 13.85 22.00
C PRO A 345 -2.40 12.79 21.17
N VAL A 346 -2.86 13.10 19.95
CA VAL A 346 -3.56 12.12 19.11
C VAL A 346 -2.56 11.09 18.58
N THR A 347 -1.45 11.55 18.01
CA THR A 347 -0.34 10.70 17.55
C THR A 347 0.14 9.80 18.67
N THR A 348 0.34 10.36 19.86
CA THR A 348 0.83 9.60 21.01
C THR A 348 -0.16 8.51 21.42
N ARG A 349 -1.45 8.81 21.40
CA ARG A 349 -2.49 7.82 21.71
C ARG A 349 -2.47 6.66 20.70
N LEU A 350 -2.37 6.96 19.41
CA LEU A 350 -2.29 5.94 18.36
C LEU A 350 -1.02 5.10 18.50
N ALA A 351 0.14 5.74 18.67
CA ALA A 351 1.42 5.07 18.82
C ALA A 351 1.48 4.17 20.08
N ARG A 352 0.82 4.57 21.18
CA ARG A 352 0.73 3.75 22.39
C ARG A 352 0.05 2.40 22.14
N VAL A 353 -0.91 2.34 21.22
CA VAL A 353 -1.55 1.06 20.85
C VAL A 353 -0.55 0.15 20.14
N ALA A 354 0.23 0.69 19.19
CA ALA A 354 1.23 -0.09 18.47
C ALA A 354 2.37 -0.59 19.37
N PHE A 355 2.86 0.29 20.25
CA PHE A 355 3.96 -0.01 21.17
C PHE A 355 3.55 -0.85 22.39
N GLU A 356 2.28 -0.87 22.76
CA GLU A 356 1.77 -1.59 23.93
C GLU A 356 2.63 -1.31 25.18
N ARG A 357 3.23 -2.36 25.76
CA ARG A 357 4.09 -2.31 26.94
C ARG A 357 5.42 -1.55 26.72
N ALA A 358 5.82 -1.29 25.48
CA ALA A 358 7.00 -0.49 25.18
C ALA A 358 6.71 1.02 25.23
N ALA A 359 5.44 1.44 25.19
CA ALA A 359 5.07 2.84 25.05
C ALA A 359 5.55 3.76 26.19
N PRO A 360 5.58 3.35 27.47
CA PRO A 360 6.11 4.17 28.55
C PRO A 360 7.61 4.52 28.40
N TYR A 361 8.40 3.63 27.81
CA TYR A 361 9.80 3.90 27.49
C TYR A 361 9.93 4.94 26.37
N VAL A 362 8.93 5.00 25.47
CA VAL A 362 8.93 5.93 24.35
C VAL A 362 8.45 7.33 24.75
N PHE A 363 7.39 7.44 25.54
CA PHE A 363 6.73 8.72 25.77
C PHE A 363 6.87 9.26 27.20
N ASP A 364 7.18 8.40 28.17
CA ASP A 364 7.15 8.75 29.59
C ASP A 364 8.54 8.79 30.23
N GLY A 365 9.60 8.58 29.45
CA GLY A 365 10.98 8.64 29.93
C GLY A 365 11.33 7.55 30.94
N GLN A 366 10.57 6.44 30.96
CA GLN A 366 10.89 5.32 31.84
C GLN A 366 12.24 4.73 31.47
N VAL A 367 13.10 4.57 32.48
CA VAL A 367 14.37 3.86 32.34
C VAL A 367 14.13 2.38 32.62
N PRO A 368 14.67 1.45 31.82
CA PRO A 368 14.58 0.02 32.11
C PRO A 368 15.13 -0.26 33.50
N THR A 369 14.29 -0.79 34.39
CA THR A 369 14.72 -1.18 35.74
C THR A 369 15.81 -2.24 35.69
N MET A 370 16.78 -2.23 36.61
CA MET A 370 17.86 -3.24 36.67
C MET A 370 17.34 -4.68 36.59
N ALA A 371 16.18 -4.99 37.18
CA ALA A 371 15.58 -6.33 37.09
C ALA A 371 15.16 -6.73 35.66
N ALA A 372 14.71 -5.77 34.83
CA ALA A 372 14.40 -5.99 33.42
C ALA A 372 15.66 -6.15 32.58
N MET A 373 16.73 -5.41 32.91
CA MET A 373 18.05 -5.57 32.30
C MET A 373 18.66 -6.94 32.63
N MET A 374 18.59 -7.38 33.90
CA MET A 374 19.13 -8.68 34.31
C MET A 374 18.39 -9.85 33.66
N ARG A 375 17.05 -9.81 33.53
CA ARG A 375 16.31 -10.85 32.78
C ARG A 375 16.67 -10.86 31.30
N ALA A 376 16.88 -9.69 30.70
CA ALA A 376 17.33 -9.60 29.31
C ALA A 376 18.75 -10.16 29.13
N VAL A 377 19.64 -10.03 30.10
CA VAL A 377 20.98 -10.64 30.07
C VAL A 377 20.91 -12.15 30.25
N GLN A 378 20.08 -12.64 31.17
CA GLN A 378 19.93 -14.08 31.43
C GLN A 378 19.42 -14.86 30.21
N VAL A 379 18.50 -14.26 29.44
CA VAL A 379 18.02 -14.82 28.17
C VAL A 379 19.10 -14.74 27.07
N ALA A 380 19.98 -13.73 27.07
CA ALA A 380 21.06 -13.62 26.08
C ALA A 380 22.21 -14.62 26.31
N VAL A 381 22.32 -15.19 27.50
CA VAL A 381 23.35 -16.19 27.86
C VAL A 381 22.82 -17.62 27.71
N SER A 382 21.51 -17.78 27.46
CA SER A 382 20.84 -19.09 27.33
C SER A 382 20.51 -19.47 25.88
N ASP A 383 20.73 -18.57 24.92
CA ASP A 383 20.73 -18.79 23.47
C ASP A 383 22.18 -18.71 22.96
#